data_AF-A0A7C3Q0J8-F1
#
_entry.id   AF-A0A7C3Q0J8-F1
#
_cell.length_a   1.000
_cell.length_b   1.000
_cell.length_c   1.000
_cell.angle_alpha   90.00
_cell.angle_beta   90.00
_cell.angle_gamma   90.00
#
_symmetry.space_group_name_H-M   'P 1'
#
loop_
_entity.id
_entity.type
_entity.pdbx_description
1 polymer ?
#
loop_
_entity_poly.entity_id
_entity_poly.type
_entity_poly.pdbx_seq_one_letter_code
_entity_poly.pdbx_strand_id
1 'polypeptide(L)'
;MFEGFEALEEGIIYGILEDYNNRKIIVNIKGIRKEYDFRENLISFLNNIGKKSFIRAYVKNNEIIYIEKINEELYKKYMKLLDEIKNIK
;
A
#
# COMPACT_ATOMS: atom_id res chain seq x y z
N MET A 1 -5.67 22.62 -2.04
CA MET A 1 -5.34 21.35 -2.71
C MET A 1 -3.86 21.15 -2.45
N PHE A 2 -3.47 20.28 -1.51
CA PHE A 2 -2.05 20.07 -1.21
C PHE A 2 -1.46 19.15 -2.30
N GLU A 3 -0.97 19.76 -3.36
CA GLU A 3 -0.21 19.11 -4.45
C GLU A 3 0.96 18.25 -3.90
N GLY A 4 1.44 18.55 -2.70
CA GLY A 4 2.50 17.79 -2.02
C GLY A 4 2.18 16.34 -1.65
N PHE A 5 0.90 15.93 -1.55
CA PHE A 5 0.54 14.53 -1.27
C PHE A 5 0.32 13.69 -2.55
N GLU A 6 0.09 14.32 -3.70
CA GLU A 6 0.02 13.61 -5.00
C GLU A 6 1.42 13.44 -5.62
N ALA A 7 2.41 14.23 -5.20
CA ALA A 7 3.80 14.18 -5.65
C ALA A 7 4.72 13.26 -4.82
N LEU A 8 4.20 12.58 -3.79
CA LEU A 8 5.00 11.63 -3.01
C LEU A 8 5.06 10.29 -3.75
N GLU A 9 6.05 10.16 -4.64
CA GLU A 9 6.53 8.87 -5.18
C GLU A 9 7.09 7.93 -4.09
N GLU A 10 7.14 8.42 -2.84
CA GLU A 10 7.67 7.74 -1.67
C GLU A 10 6.76 7.95 -0.45
N GLY A 11 6.43 6.89 0.30
CA GLY A 11 5.60 7.03 1.50
C GLY A 11 4.93 5.74 1.96
N ILE A 12 4.19 5.84 3.06
CA ILE A 12 3.38 4.73 3.57
C ILE A 12 2.06 4.68 2.80
N ILE A 13 1.80 3.56 2.15
CA ILE A 13 0.52 3.25 1.55
C ILE A 13 -0.22 2.19 2.36
N TYR A 14 -1.54 2.23 2.25
CA TYR A 14 -2.43 1.24 2.81
C TYR A 14 -3.36 0.77 1.71
N GLY A 15 -3.56 -0.53 1.59
CA GLY A 15 -4.42 -1.07 0.54
C GLY A 15 -4.72 -2.54 0.72
N ILE A 16 -5.31 -3.12 -0.31
CA ILE A 16 -5.61 -4.55 -0.39
C ILE A 16 -4.66 -5.17 -1.41
N LEU A 17 -3.95 -6.23 -1.01
CA LEU A 17 -3.10 -6.99 -1.92
C LEU A 17 -3.98 -7.76 -2.91
N GLU A 18 -4.04 -7.35 -4.17
CA GLU A 18 -4.84 -8.04 -5.19
C GLU A 18 -4.05 -9.19 -5.82
N ASP A 19 -2.81 -8.92 -6.21
CA ASP A 19 -1.96 -9.88 -6.92
C ASP A 19 -0.48 -9.55 -6.78
N TYR A 20 0.38 -10.50 -7.13
CA TYR A 20 1.82 -10.28 -7.30
C TYR A 20 2.44 -11.35 -8.20
N ASN A 21 3.55 -11.00 -8.85
CA ASN A 21 4.42 -11.92 -9.56
C ASN A 21 5.88 -11.69 -9.12
N ASN A 22 6.87 -12.25 -9.81
CA ASN A 22 8.27 -12.17 -9.39
C ASN A 22 8.90 -10.76 -9.42
N ARG A 23 8.20 -9.75 -9.96
CA ARG A 23 8.72 -8.37 -10.11
C ARG A 23 7.76 -7.30 -9.65
N LYS A 24 6.46 -7.56 -9.75
CA LYS A 24 5.40 -6.57 -9.54
C LYS A 24 4.38 -7.03 -8.52
N ILE A 25 3.97 -6.09 -7.68
CA ILE A 25 2.88 -6.23 -6.73
C ILE A 25 1.76 -5.29 -7.11
N ILE A 26 0.53 -5.78 -6.99
CA ILE A 26 -0.68 -5.07 -7.35
C ILE A 26 -1.49 -4.81 -6.08
N VAL A 27 -1.65 -3.53 -5.77
CA VAL A 27 -2.33 -3.05 -4.57
C VAL A 27 -3.54 -2.22 -4.96
N ASN A 28 -4.70 -2.53 -4.39
CA ASN A 28 -5.90 -1.73 -4.50
C ASN A 28 -5.94 -0.70 -3.37
N ILE A 29 -5.89 0.58 -3.75
CA ILE A 29 -5.96 1.72 -2.84
C ILE A 29 -7.26 2.46 -3.14
N LYS A 30 -8.28 2.26 -2.27
CA LYS A 30 -9.60 2.89 -2.40
C LYS A 30 -10.27 2.71 -3.77
N GLY A 31 -10.19 1.51 -4.34
CA GLY A 31 -10.75 1.17 -5.65
C GLY A 31 -9.82 1.45 -6.83
N ILE A 32 -8.66 2.08 -6.60
CA ILE A 32 -7.67 2.33 -7.64
C ILE A 32 -6.59 1.26 -7.56
N ARG A 33 -6.41 0.52 -8.66
CA ARG A 33 -5.35 -0.48 -8.80
C ARG A 33 -4.02 0.23 -9.10
N LYS A 34 -3.02 0.00 -8.25
CA LYS A 34 -1.66 0.51 -8.40
C LYS A 34 -0.68 -0.65 -8.50
N GLU A 35 0.29 -0.51 -9.40
CA GLU A 35 1.39 -1.45 -9.57
C GLU A 35 2.67 -0.86 -9.03
N TYR A 36 3.42 -1.67 -8.29
CA TYR A 36 4.73 -1.30 -7.78
C TYR A 36 5.73 -2.39 -8.11
N ASP A 37 6.98 -1.99 -8.32
CA ASP A 37 8.09 -2.93 -8.39
C ASP A 37 8.46 -3.40 -6.98
N PHE A 38 9.12 -4.55 -6.86
CA PHE A 38 9.64 -4.99 -5.58
C PHE A 38 10.79 -5.99 -5.77
N ARG A 39 11.60 -6.18 -4.72
CA ARG A 39 12.76 -7.08 -4.74
C ARG A 39 12.36 -8.53 -4.45
N GLU A 40 13.08 -9.47 -5.07
CA GLU A 40 12.80 -10.91 -4.93
C GLU A 40 12.76 -11.40 -3.47
N ASN A 41 13.51 -10.78 -2.56
CA ASN A 41 13.51 -11.13 -1.14
C ASN A 41 12.17 -10.87 -0.42
N LEU A 42 11.24 -10.10 -1.01
CA LEU A 42 9.89 -9.90 -0.48
C LEU A 42 8.88 -10.95 -0.96
N ILE A 43 9.23 -11.80 -1.94
CA ILE A 43 8.32 -12.84 -2.48
C ILE A 43 7.85 -13.80 -1.38
N SER A 44 8.76 -14.24 -0.50
CA SER A 44 8.44 -15.14 0.61
C SER A 44 7.43 -14.52 1.58
N PHE A 45 7.54 -13.21 1.84
CA PHE A 45 6.59 -12.47 2.66
C PHE A 45 5.22 -12.37 1.97
N LEU A 46 5.19 -12.07 0.66
CA LEU A 46 3.95 -12.00 -0.12
C LEU A 46 3.18 -13.32 -0.15
N ASN A 47 3.91 -14.44 -0.25
CA ASN A 47 3.35 -15.79 -0.15
C ASN A 47 2.64 -16.02 1.20
N ASN A 48 3.19 -15.49 2.29
CA ASN A 48 2.61 -15.61 3.63
C ASN A 48 1.43 -14.66 3.87
N ILE A 49 1.43 -13.47 3.26
CA ILE A 49 0.36 -12.48 3.43
C ILE A 49 -0.94 -12.98 2.78
N GLY A 50 -0.84 -13.59 1.59
CA GLY A 50 -1.98 -14.07 0.81
C GLY A 50 -2.79 -12.95 0.13
N LYS A 51 -3.40 -13.26 -1.01
CA LYS A 51 -4.25 -12.30 -1.76
C LYS A 51 -5.48 -11.89 -0.95
N LYS A 52 -6.01 -10.71 -1.24
CA LYS A 52 -7.12 -10.02 -0.55
C LYS A 52 -6.84 -9.60 0.90
N SER A 53 -5.61 -9.74 1.37
CA SER A 53 -5.20 -9.23 2.68
C SER A 53 -5.08 -7.71 2.67
N PHE A 54 -5.43 -7.09 3.81
CA PHE A 54 -5.11 -5.69 4.07
C PHE A 54 -3.63 -5.57 4.37
N ILE A 55 -3.00 -4.58 3.76
CA ILE A 55 -1.56 -4.37 3.87
C ILE A 55 -1.25 -2.92 4.21
N ARG A 56 -0.11 -2.74 4.88
CA ARG A 56 0.62 -1.48 4.96
C ARG A 56 1.95 -1.72 4.24
N ALA A 57 2.31 -0.81 3.35
CA ALA A 57 3.57 -0.89 2.63
C ALA A 57 4.29 0.45 2.61
N TYR A 58 5.61 0.41 2.61
CA TYR A 58 6.45 1.57 2.36
C TYR A 58 6.96 1.52 0.91
N VAL A 59 6.59 2.53 0.14
CA VAL A 59 6.96 2.71 -1.26
C VAL A 59 8.07 3.76 -1.33
N LYS A 60 9.04 3.54 -2.21
CA LYS A 60 10.09 4.51 -2.53
C LYS A 60 10.50 4.35 -3.99
N ASN A 61 10.50 5.42 -4.79
CA ASN A 61 10.82 5.38 -6.22
C ASN A 61 10.02 4.28 -6.96
N ASN A 62 8.71 4.18 -6.69
CA ASN A 62 7.81 3.15 -7.22
C ASN A 62 8.16 1.68 -6.83
N GLU A 63 9.09 1.48 -5.90
CA GLU A 63 9.48 0.18 -5.36
C GLU A 63 8.88 -0.02 -3.94
N ILE A 64 8.24 -1.16 -3.67
CA ILE A 64 7.92 -1.57 -2.30
C ILE A 64 9.18 -2.09 -1.62
N ILE A 65 9.62 -1.37 -0.59
CA ILE A 65 10.79 -1.75 0.22
C ILE A 65 10.35 -2.58 1.44
N TYR A 66 9.14 -2.35 1.93
CA TYR A 66 8.59 -3.04 3.09
C TYR A 66 7.09 -3.27 2.92
N ILE A 67 6.62 -4.44 3.34
CA ILE A 67 5.22 -4.79 3.36
C ILE A 67 4.91 -5.63 4.59
N GLU A 68 3.75 -5.37 5.17
CA GLU A 68 3.18 -6.18 6.24
C GLU A 68 1.69 -6.37 6.04
N LYS A 69 1.19 -7.48 6.59
CA LYS A 69 -0.24 -7.71 6.73
C LYS A 69 -0.75 -6.96 7.96
N ILE A 70 -1.84 -6.23 7.78
CA ILE A 70 -2.59 -5.61 8.88
C ILE A 70 -3.99 -6.22 8.94
N ASN A 71 -4.66 -6.07 10.08
CA ASN A 71 -6.06 -6.48 10.21
C ASN A 71 -7.00 -5.41 9.62
N GLU A 72 -8.24 -5.81 9.35
CA GLU A 72 -9.26 -4.96 8.74
C GLU A 72 -9.62 -3.74 9.61
N GLU A 73 -9.69 -3.92 10.92
CA GLU A 73 -10.02 -2.86 11.87
C GLU A 73 -8.99 -1.73 11.82
N LEU A 74 -7.70 -2.09 11.85
CA LEU A 74 -6.59 -1.16 11.78
C LEU A 74 -6.53 -0.46 10.41
N TYR A 75 -6.77 -1.19 9.32
CA TYR A 75 -6.89 -0.61 7.98
C TYR A 75 -7.99 0.45 7.93
N LYS A 76 -9.21 0.13 8.39
CA LYS A 76 -10.34 1.07 8.42
C LYS A 76 -10.04 2.31 9.27
N LYS A 77 -9.41 2.11 10.44
CA LYS A 77 -8.97 3.21 11.31
C LYS A 77 -8.04 4.17 10.58
N TYR A 78 -7.00 3.66 9.91
CA TYR A 78 -6.07 4.51 9.17
C TYR A 78 -6.71 5.19 7.96
N MET A 79 -7.59 4.50 7.23
CA MET A 79 -8.34 5.13 6.13
C MET A 79 -9.16 6.32 6.60
N LYS A 80 -9.85 6.18 7.75
CA LYS A 80 -10.62 7.27 8.36
C LYS A 80 -9.73 8.44 8.74
N LEU A 81 -8.60 8.18 9.40
CA LEU A 81 -7.65 9.22 9.81
C LEU A 81 -7.06 9.98 8.61
N LEU A 82 -6.70 9.27 7.54
CA LEU A 82 -6.19 9.89 6.32
C LEU A 82 -7.25 10.76 5.63
N ASP A 83 -8.51 10.34 5.63
CA ASP A 83 -9.60 11.15 5.11
C ASP A 83 -9.89 12.37 5.99
N GLU A 84 -9.80 12.24 7.31
CA GLU A 84 -9.94 13.37 8.23
C GLU A 84 -8.83 14.41 8.01
N ILE A 85 -7.57 13.97 7.91
CA ILE A 85 -6.42 14.85 7.66
C ILE A 85 -6.56 15.59 6.32
N LYS A 86 -7.01 14.91 5.26
CA LYS A 86 -7.27 15.54 3.95
C LYS A 86 -8.31 16.67 4.01
N ASN A 87 -9.21 16.62 4.99
CA ASN A 87 -10.28 17.60 5.16
C ASN A 87 -9.92 18.72 6.15
N ILE A 88 -8.73 18.71 6.76
CA ILE A 88 -8.23 19.81 7.58
C ILE A 88 -7.85 20.96 6.63
N LYS A 89 -8.59 22.06 6.70
CA LYS A 89 -8.35 23.31 5.96
C LYS A 89 -7.37 24.22 6.70
#